data_AF-A0A966BQF1-F1
#
_entry.id   AF-A0A966BQF1-F1
#
_cell.length_a   1.000
_cell.length_b   1.000
_cell.length_c   1.000
_cell.angle_alpha   90.00
_cell.angle_beta   90.00
_cell.angle_gamma   90.00
#
_symmetry.space_group_name_H-M   'P 1'
#
loop_
_entity.id
_entity.type
_entity.pdbx_description
1 polymer ?
#
loop_
_entity_poly.entity_id
_entity_poly.type
_entity_poly.pdbx_seq_one_letter_code
_entity_poly.pdbx_strand_id
1 'polypeptide(L)'
;MEVIIEQLGTTNNVLERQKLDAHRVRIGRAFSNDVILNDEHVDAVHAQLEFDGEGRLFIEDLGSVNGIRRPRHKGAVGRSEVISGEVFL
;
A
#
# COMPACT_ATOMS: atom_id res chain seq x y z
N MET A 1 7.23 -14.65 -3.19
CA MET A 1 6.42 -13.96 -4.23
C MET A 1 6.92 -12.54 -4.24
N GLU A 2 7.22 -12.00 -5.41
CA GLU A 2 7.88 -10.70 -5.49
C GLU A 2 6.85 -9.60 -5.76
N VAL A 3 6.95 -8.50 -5.02
CA VAL A 3 6.20 -7.27 -5.28
C VAL A 3 7.17 -6.11 -5.45
N ILE A 4 6.86 -5.23 -6.40
CA ILE A 4 7.56 -3.96 -6.56
C ILE A 4 6.56 -2.87 -6.18
N ILE A 5 6.96 -2.03 -5.23
CA ILE A 5 6.17 -0.90 -4.77
C ILE A 5 6.87 0.37 -5.24
N GLU A 6 6.11 1.22 -5.92
CA GLU A 6 6.53 2.55 -6.34
C GLU A 6 5.86 3.59 -5.46
N GLN A 7 6.67 4.36 -4.72
CA GLN A 7 6.16 5.55 -4.04
C GLN A 7 6.12 6.70 -5.03
N LEU A 8 4.93 7.26 -5.24
CA LEU A 8 4.73 8.38 -6.16
C LEU A 8 4.71 9.71 -5.40
N GLY A 9 5.33 10.73 -5.99
CA GLY A 9 5.22 12.11 -5.54
C GLY A 9 3.94 12.77 -6.06
N THR A 10 3.70 14.00 -5.61
CA THR A 10 2.51 14.78 -5.98
C THR A 10 2.39 15.10 -7.47
N THR A 11 3.49 14.98 -8.23
CA THR A 11 3.52 15.19 -9.69
C THR A 11 3.53 13.86 -10.47
N ASN A 12 3.19 12.73 -9.83
CA ASN A 12 3.28 11.36 -10.37
C ASN A 12 4.70 10.93 -10.77
N ASN A 13 5.75 11.62 -10.30
CA ASN A 13 7.10 11.13 -10.42
C ASN A 13 7.35 10.01 -9.39
N VAL A 14 8.11 8.99 -9.78
CA VAL A 14 8.53 7.95 -8.82
C VAL A 14 9.60 8.53 -7.90
N LEU A 15 9.31 8.56 -6.60
CA LEU A 15 10.25 8.97 -5.55
C LEU A 15 11.16 7.81 -5.15
N GLU A 16 10.57 6.62 -4.98
CA GLU A 16 11.28 5.43 -4.53
C GLU A 16 10.69 4.16 -5.15
N ARG A 17 11.55 3.14 -5.34
CA ARG A 17 11.20 1.78 -5.74
C ARG A 17 11.75 0.79 -4.75
N GLN A 18 10.89 -0.07 -4.24
CA GLN A 18 11.26 -1.15 -3.34
C GLN A 18 10.81 -2.48 -3.94
N LYS A 19 11.76 -3.41 -4.09
CA LYS A 19 11.47 -4.80 -4.44
C LYS A 19 11.49 -5.63 -3.16
N LEU A 20 10.40 -6.32 -2.89
CA LEU A 20 10.22 -7.14 -1.69
C LEU A 20 9.90 -8.57 -2.11
N ASP A 21 10.62 -9.55 -1.57
CA ASP A 21 10.24 -10.96 -1.65
C ASP A 21 9.60 -11.38 -0.33
N ALA A 22 8.32 -11.08 -0.21
CA ALA A 22 7.55 -11.31 1.01
C ALA A 22 6.11 -11.70 0.67
N HIS A 23 5.52 -12.56 1.49
CA HIS A 23 4.11 -12.95 1.36
C HIS A 23 3.16 -11.85 1.88
N ARG A 24 3.64 -11.05 2.83
CA ARG A 24 2.94 -9.93 3.45
C ARG A 24 3.90 -8.75 3.54
N VAL A 25 3.39 -7.55 3.26
CA VAL A 25 4.13 -6.28 3.34
C VAL A 25 3.27 -5.27 4.10
N ARG A 26 3.78 -4.72 5.20
CA ARG A 26 3.14 -3.65 5.96
C ARG A 26 3.58 -2.29 5.48
N ILE A 27 2.64 -1.35 5.44
CA ILE A 27 2.83 0.02 4.98
C ILE A 27 2.33 0.97 6.07
N GLY A 28 3.15 1.96 6.42
CA GLY A 28 2.78 2.99 7.39
C GLY A 28 3.99 3.83 7.81
N ARG A 29 3.78 4.83 8.68
CA ARG A 29 4.88 5.72 9.09
C ARG A 29 5.80 5.17 10.17
N ALA A 30 5.44 4.07 10.84
CA ALA A 30 6.29 3.47 11.86
C ALA A 30 7.49 2.73 11.22
N PHE A 31 8.65 2.81 11.86
CA PHE A 31 9.88 2.11 11.42
C PHE A 31 9.79 0.58 11.46
N SER A 32 8.70 0.03 12.01
CA SER A 32 8.44 -1.41 12.03
C SER A 32 7.78 -1.94 10.75
N ASN A 33 7.41 -1.07 9.81
CA ASN A 33 6.81 -1.46 8.54
C ASN A 33 7.88 -1.78 7.49
N ASP A 34 7.51 -2.61 6.52
CA ASP A 34 8.36 -2.95 5.39
C ASP A 34 8.50 -1.77 4.42
N VAL A 35 7.41 -1.03 4.21
CA VAL A 35 7.40 0.24 3.48
C VAL A 35 7.08 1.38 4.44
N ILE A 36 8.06 2.25 4.64
CA ILE A 36 7.95 3.37 5.56
C ILE A 36 7.60 4.62 4.77
N LEU A 37 6.43 5.20 5.05
CA LEU A 37 5.98 6.44 4.41
C LEU A 37 6.21 7.63 5.34
N ASN A 38 6.84 8.68 4.81
CA ASN A 38 7.01 9.95 5.51
C ASN A 38 5.85 10.91 5.19
N ASP A 39 4.66 10.58 5.69
CA ASP A 39 3.43 11.36 5.50
C ASP A 39 2.66 11.43 6.82
N GLU A 40 2.24 12.62 7.23
CA GLU A 40 1.49 12.87 8.47
C GLU A 40 0.06 12.29 8.44
N HIS A 41 -0.50 12.06 7.26
CA HIS A 41 -1.83 11.48 7.06
C HIS A 41 -1.80 9.95 7.07
N VAL A 42 -0.62 9.35 7.12
CA VAL A 42 -0.44 7.90 7.18
C VAL A 42 -0.28 7.46 8.63
N ASP A 43 -1.19 6.63 9.11
CA ASP A 43 -1.08 5.98 10.41
C ASP A 43 0.20 5.14 10.60
N ALA A 44 0.56 4.90 11.87
CA ALA A 44 1.74 4.15 12.25
C ALA A 44 1.80 2.79 11.54
N VAL A 45 0.67 2.09 11.47
CA VAL A 45 0.46 0.89 10.65
C VAL A 45 -0.86 1.13 9.91
N HIS A 46 -0.79 1.39 8.61
CA HIS A 46 -1.93 1.93 7.85
C HIS A 46 -2.57 0.86 6.98
N ALA A 47 -1.75 0.14 6.23
CA ALA A 47 -2.19 -0.85 5.27
C ALA A 47 -1.30 -2.08 5.29
N GLN A 48 -1.80 -3.16 4.72
CA GLN A 48 -1.00 -4.31 4.36
C GLN A 48 -1.30 -4.78 2.95
N LEU A 49 -0.25 -5.24 2.27
CA LEU A 49 -0.36 -6.09 1.11
C LEU A 49 -0.16 -7.54 1.53
N GLU A 50 -0.98 -8.44 1.04
CA GLU A 50 -0.87 -9.87 1.29
C GLU A 50 -1.27 -10.66 0.05
N PHE A 51 -0.46 -11.66 -0.30
CA PHE A 51 -0.87 -12.64 -1.28
C PHE A 51 -1.76 -13.68 -0.63
N ASP A 52 -2.82 -14.13 -1.30
CA ASP A 52 -3.61 -15.27 -0.84
C ASP A 52 -2.99 -16.62 -1.23
N GLY A 53 -3.68 -17.72 -0.89
CA GLY A 53 -3.24 -19.08 -1.23
C GLY A 53 -3.27 -19.40 -2.73
N GLU A 54 -3.90 -18.56 -3.55
CA GLU A 54 -3.97 -18.69 -5.02
C GLU A 54 -2.96 -17.76 -5.72
N GLY A 55 -2.17 -16.98 -4.96
CA GLY A 55 -1.19 -16.05 -5.48
C GLY A 55 -1.75 -14.70 -5.93
N ARG A 56 -3.01 -14.38 -5.61
CA ARG A 56 -3.59 -13.06 -5.84
C ARG A 56 -3.15 -12.10 -4.76
N LEU A 57 -2.78 -10.88 -5.16
CA LEU A 57 -2.37 -9.83 -4.23
C LEU A 57 -3.59 -9.04 -3.76
N PHE A 58 -3.68 -8.79 -2.47
CA PHE A 58 -4.70 -7.93 -1.87
C PHE A 58 -4.07 -6.80 -1.08
N ILE A 59 -4.71 -5.64 -1.09
CA ILE A 59 -4.47 -4.56 -0.14
C ILE A 59 -5.61 -4.52 0.87
N GLU A 60 -5.27 -4.26 2.12
CA GLU A 60 -6.21 -4.14 3.23
C GLU A 60 -5.85 -2.92 4.09
N ASP A 61 -6.85 -2.07 4.34
CA ASP A 61 -6.79 -1.00 5.33
C ASP A 61 -6.89 -1.58 6.74
N LEU A 62 -6.00 -1.16 7.63
CA LEU A 62 -5.89 -1.69 8.99
C LEU A 62 -6.62 -0.82 10.03
N GLY A 63 -7.75 -0.20 9.61
CA GLY A 63 -8.55 0.68 10.44
C GLY A 63 -7.97 2.08 10.52
N SER A 64 -7.40 2.57 9.42
CA SER A 64 -6.72 3.86 9.42
C SER A 64 -7.70 5.03 9.50
N VAL A 65 -7.26 6.16 10.06
CA VAL A 65 -8.09 7.36 10.22
C VAL A 65 -8.50 7.93 8.87
N ASN A 66 -7.57 7.99 7.92
CA ASN A 66 -7.80 8.60 6.62
C ASN A 66 -8.32 7.61 5.57
N GLY A 67 -8.12 6.31 5.77
CA GLY A 67 -8.54 5.24 4.85
C GLY A 67 -7.74 5.23 3.55
N ILE A 68 -7.69 4.05 2.91
CA ILE A 68 -7.10 3.87 1.58
C ILE A 68 -8.11 4.26 0.49
N ARG A 69 -7.71 4.96 -0.57
CA ARG A 69 -8.55 5.32 -1.71
C ARG A 69 -7.90 4.98 -3.05
N ARG A 70 -8.70 4.99 -4.11
CA ARG A 70 -8.22 4.95 -5.51
C ARG A 70 -8.42 6.34 -6.13
N PRO A 71 -7.50 6.87 -6.96
CA PRO A 71 -7.59 8.23 -7.53
C PRO A 71 -8.91 8.61 -8.22
N ARG A 72 -9.70 7.62 -8.67
CA ARG A 72 -10.99 7.81 -9.36
C ARG A 72 -12.21 7.32 -8.58
N HIS A 73 -12.07 6.90 -7.33
CA HIS A 73 -13.18 6.44 -6.48
C HIS A 73 -13.27 7.27 -5.20
N LYS A 74 -14.50 7.68 -4.85
CA LYS A 74 -14.75 8.51 -3.65
C LYS A 74 -14.80 7.71 -2.34
N GLY A 75 -14.91 6.37 -2.42
CA GLY A 75 -15.01 5.51 -1.24
C GLY A 75 -13.65 5.05 -0.74
N ALA A 76 -13.55 4.90 0.59
CA ALA A 76 -12.44 4.16 1.19
C ALA A 76 -12.50 2.68 0.77
N VAL A 77 -11.33 2.07 0.64
CA VAL A 77 -11.13 0.67 0.29
C VAL A 77 -10.84 -0.08 1.59
N GLY A 78 -11.70 -1.04 1.94
CA GLY A 78 -11.44 -1.94 3.07
C GLY A 78 -10.41 -3.00 2.69
N ARG A 79 -10.84 -4.02 1.96
CA ARG A 79 -9.97 -5.01 1.31
C ARG A 79 -10.27 -5.08 -0.18
N SER A 80 -9.24 -5.08 -1.01
CA SER A 80 -9.38 -5.16 -2.47
C SER A 80 -8.27 -5.99 -3.07
N GLU A 81 -8.59 -6.74 -4.11
CA GLU A 81 -7.58 -7.32 -4.99
C GLU A 81 -6.79 -6.19 -5.66
N VAL A 82 -5.49 -6.41 -5.85
CA VAL A 82 -4.53 -5.49 -6.46
C VAL A 82 -4.07 -6.08 -7.77
N ILE A 83 -4.20 -5.29 -8.82
CA ILE A 83 -3.65 -5.59 -10.14
C ILE A 83 -2.41 -4.74 -10.36
N SER A 84 -1.41 -5.29 -11.07
CA SER A 84 -0.20 -4.55 -11.43
C SER A 84 -0.54 -3.21 -12.09
N GLY A 85 0.05 -2.12 -11.58
CA GLY A 85 -0.18 -0.76 -12.06
C GLY A 85 -1.32 -0.01 -11.37
N GLU A 86 -2.02 -0.63 -10.41
CA GLU A 86 -2.98 0.08 -9.58
C GLU A 86 -2.29 1.07 -8.62
N VAL A 87 -2.96 2.21 -8.40
CA VAL A 87 -2.50 3.29 -7.53
C VAL A 87 -3.49 3.48 -6.39
N PHE A 88 -2.95 3.59 -5.19
CA PHE A 88 -3.69 3.85 -3.96
C PHE A 88 -3.21 5.17 -3.35
N LEU A 89 -4.14 5.89 -2.72
CA LEU A 89 -3.95 7.17 -2.04
C LEU A 89 -4.36 7.08 -0.58
#